data_AF-A0A7X8S6K3-F1
#
_entry.id   AF-A0A7X8S6K3-F1
#
_cell.length_a   1.000
_cell.length_b   1.000
_cell.length_c   1.000
_cell.angle_alpha   90.00
_cell.angle_beta   90.00
_cell.angle_gamma   90.00
#
_symmetry.space_group_name_H-M   'P 1'
#
loop_
_entity.id
_entity.type
_entity.pdbx_description
1 polymer ?
#
loop_
_entity_poly.entity_id
_entity_poly.type
_entity_poly.pdbx_seq_one_letter_code
_entity_poly.pdbx_strand_id
1 'polypeptide(L)'
;MASSTAALRRTQAARNRLLAVQARHDTREWQVKRRERTRHLIELGGLVVKAGIVELVDDDRAVILGLLVEAAVRLRGDSREQVLTLWRRRGRRAFAEAADGKSE
;
A
#
# COMPACT_ATOMS: atom_id res chain seq x y z
N MET A 1 -50.61 25.68 -13.96
CA MET A 1 -50.07 24.31 -13.80
C MET A 1 -48.71 24.06 -14.48
N ALA A 2 -48.43 24.58 -15.69
CA ALA A 2 -47.17 24.31 -16.42
C ALA A 2 -45.87 24.84 -15.76
N SER A 3 -45.94 25.95 -15.01
CA SER A 3 -44.78 26.55 -14.32
C SER A 3 -44.18 25.63 -13.23
N SER A 4 -45.03 24.83 -12.57
CA SER A 4 -44.62 23.90 -11.52
C SER A 4 -43.78 22.74 -12.09
N THR A 5 -44.19 22.17 -13.22
CA THR A 5 -43.46 21.08 -13.90
C THR A 5 -42.10 21.53 -14.42
N ALA A 6 -42.01 22.76 -14.95
CA ALA A 6 -40.74 23.33 -15.42
C ALA A 6 -39.77 23.59 -14.25
N ALA A 7 -40.28 24.07 -13.11
CA ALA A 7 -39.48 24.25 -11.91
C ALA A 7 -38.96 22.90 -11.36
N LEU A 8 -39.82 21.88 -11.28
CA LEU A 8 -39.45 20.52 -10.84
C LEU A 8 -38.40 19.86 -11.75
N ARG A 9 -38.49 20.05 -13.07
CA ARG A 9 -37.48 19.53 -14.00
C ARG A 9 -36.12 20.21 -13.80
N ARG A 10 -36.10 21.52 -13.54
CA ARG A 10 -34.85 22.26 -13.26
C ARG A 10 -34.19 21.81 -11.96
N THR A 11 -34.97 21.61 -10.90
CA THR A 11 -34.45 21.12 -9.61
C THR A 11 -33.94 19.68 -9.75
N GLN A 12 -34.66 18.81 -10.46
CA GLN A 12 -34.21 17.45 -10.76
C GLN A 12 -32.91 17.45 -11.58
N ALA A 13 -32.79 18.31 -12.60
CA ALA A 13 -31.57 18.43 -13.40
C ALA A 13 -30.39 18.97 -12.59
N ALA A 14 -30.62 19.91 -11.66
CA ALA A 14 -29.58 20.38 -10.73
C ALA A 14 -29.13 19.24 -9.78
N ARG A 15 -30.07 18.49 -9.21
CA ARG A 15 -29.79 17.33 -8.34
C ARG A 15 -28.98 16.26 -9.07
N ASN A 16 -29.41 15.87 -10.27
CA ASN A 16 -28.72 14.84 -11.04
C ASN A 16 -27.29 15.25 -11.40
N ARG A 17 -27.06 16.55 -11.67
CA ARG A 17 -25.70 17.07 -11.90
C ARG A 17 -24.82 16.96 -10.65
N LEU A 18 -25.34 17.30 -9.47
CA LEU A 18 -24.62 17.15 -8.21
C LEU A 18 -24.27 15.69 -7.92
N LEU A 19 -25.24 14.78 -8.07
CA LEU A 19 -25.03 13.33 -7.88
C LEU A 19 -23.98 12.79 -8.85
N ALA A 20 -23.98 13.24 -10.11
CA ALA A 20 -22.98 12.83 -11.10
C ALA A 20 -21.57 13.35 -10.76
N VAL A 21 -21.45 14.57 -10.21
CA VAL A 21 -20.17 15.11 -9.74
C VAL A 21 -19.65 14.31 -8.54
N GLN A 22 -20.53 14.01 -7.58
CA GLN A 22 -20.19 13.21 -6.41
C GLN A 22 -19.72 11.80 -6.80
N ALA A 23 -20.48 11.10 -7.65
CA ALA A 23 -20.10 9.77 -8.13
C ALA A 23 -18.74 9.74 -8.85
N ARG A 24 -18.42 10.80 -9.63
CA ARG A 24 -17.10 10.94 -10.25
C ARG A 24 -15.99 11.16 -9.22
N HIS A 25 -16.26 11.95 -8.19
CA HIS A 25 -15.32 12.17 -7.10
C HIS A 25 -15.04 10.88 -6.34
N ASP A 26 -16.08 10.15 -5.95
CA ASP A 26 -15.97 8.88 -5.23
C ASP A 26 -15.20 7.84 -6.06
N THR A 27 -15.46 7.76 -7.36
CA THR A 27 -14.72 6.89 -8.28
C THR A 27 -13.24 7.27 -8.37
N ARG A 28 -12.92 8.57 -8.39
CA ARG A 28 -11.53 9.06 -8.39
C ARG A 28 -10.82 8.74 -7.08
N GLU A 29 -11.47 8.98 -5.95
CA GLU A 29 -10.94 8.67 -4.62
C GLU A 29 -10.65 7.17 -4.49
N TRP A 30 -11.57 6.32 -4.95
CA TRP A 30 -11.37 4.88 -4.99
C TRP A 30 -10.17 4.47 -5.86
N GLN A 31 -10.03 5.05 -7.05
CA GLN A 31 -8.89 4.77 -7.93
C GLN A 31 -7.55 5.20 -7.30
N VAL A 32 -7.51 6.34 -6.61
CA VAL A 32 -6.31 6.81 -5.90
C VAL A 32 -5.94 5.82 -4.80
N LYS A 33 -6.89 5.50 -3.89
CA LYS A 33 -6.67 4.54 -2.81
C LYS A 33 -6.22 3.17 -3.34
N ARG A 34 -6.78 2.72 -4.47
CA ARG A 34 -6.37 1.47 -5.11
C ARG A 34 -4.92 1.52 -5.60
N ARG A 35 -4.52 2.60 -6.26
CA ARG A 35 -3.14 2.78 -6.74
C ARG A 35 -2.16 2.86 -5.57
N GLU A 36 -2.50 3.57 -4.51
CA GLU A 36 -1.69 3.65 -3.29
C GLU A 36 -1.53 2.29 -2.63
N ARG A 37 -2.62 1.52 -2.49
CA ARG A 37 -2.58 0.15 -1.96
C ARG A 37 -1.71 -0.77 -2.82
N THR A 38 -1.89 -0.74 -4.14
CA THR A 38 -1.09 -1.56 -5.06
C THR A 38 0.39 -1.18 -4.97
N ARG A 39 0.71 0.11 -4.99
CA ARG A 39 2.10 0.58 -4.85
C ARG A 39 2.70 0.12 -3.53
N HIS A 40 1.99 0.30 -2.42
CA HIS A 40 2.45 -0.11 -1.09
C HIS A 40 2.74 -1.61 -1.02
N LEU A 41 1.83 -2.46 -1.54
CA LEU A 41 2.04 -3.91 -1.54
C LEU A 41 3.21 -4.33 -2.45
N ILE A 42 3.40 -3.66 -3.58
CA ILE A 42 4.55 -3.89 -4.47
C ILE A 42 5.85 -3.49 -3.78
N GLU A 43 5.89 -2.33 -3.11
CA GLU A 43 7.05 -1.88 -2.34
C GLU A 43 7.43 -2.88 -1.26
N LEU A 44 6.44 -3.35 -0.48
CA LEU A 44 6.64 -4.38 0.53
C LEU A 44 7.14 -5.71 -0.07
N GLY A 45 6.54 -6.17 -1.16
CA GLY A 45 6.99 -7.38 -1.86
C GLY A 45 8.41 -7.23 -2.42
N GLY A 46 8.76 -6.04 -2.91
CA GLY A 46 10.11 -5.72 -3.39
C GLY A 46 11.17 -5.79 -2.29
N LEU A 47 10.82 -5.55 -1.02
CA LEU A 47 11.74 -5.74 0.11
C LEU A 47 12.09 -7.21 0.33
N VAL A 48 11.12 -8.12 0.15
CA VAL A 48 11.33 -9.57 0.30
C VAL A 48 12.28 -10.08 -0.79
N VAL A 49 12.06 -9.65 -2.03
CA VAL A 49 12.95 -9.98 -3.16
C VAL A 49 14.34 -9.41 -2.95
N LYS A 50 14.46 -8.13 -2.58
CA LYS A 50 15.76 -7.47 -2.34
C LYS A 50 16.56 -8.10 -1.20
N ALA A 51 15.88 -8.66 -0.20
CA ALA A 51 16.53 -9.37 0.89
C ALA A 51 17.09 -10.75 0.47
N GLY A 52 16.91 -11.17 -0.80
CA GLY A 52 17.34 -12.47 -1.31
C GLY A 52 16.52 -13.64 -0.81
N ILE A 53 15.46 -13.39 -0.03
CA ILE A 53 14.68 -14.44 0.65
C ILE A 53 14.02 -15.36 -0.38
N VAL A 54 13.45 -14.81 -1.46
CA VAL A 54 12.73 -15.58 -2.48
C VAL A 54 13.64 -16.64 -3.12
N GLU A 55 14.89 -16.27 -3.43
CA GLU A 55 15.87 -17.20 -4.01
C GLU A 55 16.33 -18.23 -2.97
N LEU A 56 16.60 -17.81 -1.73
CA LEU A 56 17.08 -18.69 -0.66
C LEU A 56 16.06 -19.76 -0.24
N VAL A 57 14.78 -19.53 -0.46
CA VAL A 57 13.69 -20.42 -0.04
C VAL A 57 12.89 -20.99 -1.21
N ASP A 58 13.38 -20.81 -2.45
CA ASP A 58 12.72 -21.30 -3.68
C ASP A 58 11.23 -20.90 -3.79
N ASP A 59 10.95 -19.62 -3.52
CA ASP A 59 9.58 -19.04 -3.47
C ASP A 59 8.59 -19.77 -2.54
N ASP A 60 9.06 -20.54 -1.55
CA ASP A 60 8.18 -21.18 -0.57
C ASP A 60 7.49 -20.13 0.32
N ARG A 61 6.24 -19.85 -0.02
CA ARG A 61 5.41 -18.85 0.66
C ARG A 61 5.14 -19.18 2.14
N ALA A 62 5.11 -20.46 2.51
CA ALA A 62 4.92 -20.85 3.90
C ALA A 62 6.17 -20.52 4.72
N VAL A 63 7.36 -20.75 4.16
CA VAL A 63 8.63 -20.38 4.80
C VAL A 63 8.75 -18.86 4.92
N ILE A 64 8.45 -18.11 3.86
CA ILE A 64 8.46 -16.63 3.90
C ILE A 64 7.51 -16.11 4.98
N LEU A 65 6.29 -16.63 5.05
CA LEU A 65 5.34 -16.24 6.08
C LEU A 65 5.84 -16.61 7.48
N GLY A 66 6.42 -17.80 7.65
CA GLY A 66 7.02 -18.24 8.91
C GLY A 66 8.11 -17.28 9.41
N LEU A 67 9.01 -16.84 8.53
CA LEU A 67 10.05 -15.84 8.85
C LEU A 67 9.45 -14.50 9.33
N LEU A 68 8.40 -14.02 8.66
CA LEU A 68 7.72 -12.78 9.04
C LEU A 68 6.96 -12.92 10.37
N VAL A 69 6.36 -14.09 10.63
CA VAL A 69 5.70 -14.41 11.90
C VAL A 69 6.71 -14.43 13.04
N GLU A 70 7.86 -15.07 12.86
CA GLU A 70 8.96 -15.09 13.84
C GLU A 70 9.44 -13.67 14.15
N ALA A 71 9.62 -12.84 13.12
CA ALA A 71 9.98 -11.44 13.30
C ALA A 71 8.90 -10.67 14.11
N ALA A 72 7.62 -10.91 13.83
CA ALA A 72 6.51 -10.29 14.54
C ALA A 72 6.43 -10.75 16.01
N VAL A 73 6.70 -12.02 16.31
CA VAL A 73 6.81 -12.53 17.69
C VAL A 73 7.90 -11.77 18.43
N ARG A 74 9.08 -11.63 17.83
CA ARG A 74 10.21 -10.92 18.44
C ARG A 74 9.93 -9.44 18.72
N LEU A 75 9.14 -8.79 17.86
CA LEU A 75 8.72 -7.39 18.04
C LEU A 75 7.61 -7.20 19.08
N ARG A 76 6.89 -8.26 19.46
CA ARG A 76 5.89 -8.21 20.54
C ARG A 76 6.50 -8.38 21.94
N GLY A 77 7.76 -8.79 22.04
CA GLY A 77 8.45 -8.96 23.33
C GLY A 77 9.08 -7.67 23.87
N ASP A 78 9.59 -7.74 25.11
CA ASP A 78 10.11 -6.60 25.87
C ASP A 78 11.34 -5.92 25.25
N SER A 79 12.05 -6.62 24.36
CA SER A 79 13.25 -6.11 23.67
C SER A 79 12.96 -5.40 22.34
N ARG A 80 11.69 -5.07 22.04
CA ARG A 80 11.25 -4.48 20.77
C ARG A 80 12.15 -3.34 20.27
N GLU A 81 12.45 -2.35 21.11
CA GLU A 81 13.23 -1.17 20.69
C GLU A 81 14.68 -1.51 20.32
N GLN A 82 15.29 -2.44 21.04
CA GLN A 82 16.64 -2.92 20.75
C GLN A 82 16.65 -3.68 19.41
N VAL A 83 15.66 -4.54 19.19
CA VAL A 83 15.47 -5.30 17.94
C VAL A 83 15.25 -4.35 16.76
N LEU A 84 14.37 -3.36 16.90
CA LEU A 84 14.11 -2.36 15.86
C LEU A 84 15.37 -1.55 15.53
N THR A 85 16.14 -1.16 16.54
CA THR A 85 17.39 -0.41 16.35
C THR A 85 18.40 -1.22 15.54
N LEU A 86 18.59 -2.50 15.90
CA LEU A 86 19.49 -3.41 15.20
C LEU A 86 19.05 -3.63 13.75
N TRP A 87 17.77 -3.94 13.53
CA TRP A 87 17.24 -4.22 12.19
C TRP A 87 17.25 -2.98 11.30
N ARG A 88 16.95 -1.80 11.83
CA ARG A 88 17.02 -0.54 11.08
C ARG A 88 18.45 -0.26 10.60
N ARG A 89 19.46 -0.51 11.45
CA ARG A 89 20.88 -0.39 11.05
C ARG A 89 21.25 -1.39 9.96
N ARG A 90 20.83 -2.65 10.10
CA ARG A 90 21.07 -3.70 9.09
C ARG A 90 20.43 -3.34 7.75
N GLY A 91 19.15 -2.95 7.76
CA GLY A 91 18.42 -2.55 6.57
C GLY A 91 19.10 -1.40 5.83
N ARG A 92 19.50 -0.33 6.55
CA ARG A 92 20.23 0.79 5.92
C ARG A 92 21.51 0.36 5.20
N ARG A 93 22.29 -0.57 5.76
CA ARG A 93 23.49 -1.09 5.10
C ARG A 93 23.16 -1.89 3.85
N ALA A 94 22.19 -2.80 3.93
CA ALA A 94 21.74 -3.57 2.77
C ALA A 94 21.20 -2.68 1.64
N PHE A 95 20.56 -1.56 1.97
CA PHE A 95 20.14 -0.56 0.98
C PHE A 95 21.31 0.19 0.34
N ALA A 96 22.38 0.48 1.10
CA ALA A 96 23.57 1.14 0.59
C ALA A 96 24.40 0.22 -0.32
N GLU A 97 24.67 -1.01 0.14
CA GLU A 97 25.40 -2.03 -0.63
C GLU A 97 24.73 -2.32 -1.99
N ALA A 98 23.39 -2.39 -2.01
CA ALA A 98 22.63 -2.58 -3.24
C ALA A 98 22.61 -1.35 -4.18
N ALA A 99 22.98 -0.16 -3.70
CA ALA A 99 23.14 1.04 -4.53
C ALA A 99 24.55 1.11 -5.12
N ASP A 100 25.57 0.75 -4.34
CA ASP A 100 26.97 0.75 -4.75
C ASP A 100 27.23 -0.33 -5.82
N GLY A 101 26.69 -1.54 -5.65
CA GLY A 101 26.80 -2.63 -6.62
C GLY A 101 26.02 -2.46 -7.93
N LYS A 102 25.32 -1.33 -8.14
CA LYS A 102 24.73 -0.94 -9.43
C LYS A 102 25.62 0.01 -10.23
N SER A 103 26.75 0.43 -9.66
CA SER A 103 27.70 1.37 -10.26
C SER A 103 28.92 0.68 -10.91
N GLU A 104 28.97 -0.65 -10.89
CA GLU A 104 29.86 -1.53 -11.68
C GLU A 104 29.05 -2.28 -12.74
#